data_AF-A0AA43LSC6-F1
#
_entry.id   AF-A0AA43LSC6-F1
#
_cell.length_a   1.000
_cell.length_b   1.000
_cell.length_c   1.000
_cell.angle_alpha   90.00
_cell.angle_beta   90.00
_cell.angle_gamma   90.00
#
_symmetry.space_group_name_H-M   'P 1'
#
loop_
_entity.id
_entity.type
_entity.pdbx_description
1 polymer ?
#
loop_
_entity_poly.entity_id
_entity_poly.type
_entity_poly.pdbx_seq_one_letter_code
_entity_poly.pdbx_strand_id
1 'polypeptide(L)'
;MPQTKKTVNFDLDTNLLQKYYPKDNWRQSYQDLRSFLEKNGFEHRQGSGYISSRPISISKITLLVKEITVEFDWFAYCVKKFDVASVGKEFSFIDVICESINSEVVDELESINIIMKDELHL
;
A
#
# COMPACT_ATOMS: atom_id res chain seq x y z
N MET A 1 9.53 5.15 22.97
CA MET A 1 9.65 5.96 21.73
C MET A 1 8.25 6.39 21.29
N PRO A 2 8.07 7.59 20.74
CA PRO A 2 6.79 8.00 20.18
C PRO A 2 6.35 7.01 19.09
N GLN A 3 5.06 6.70 19.03
CA GLN A 3 4.54 5.93 17.90
C GLN A 3 4.63 6.79 16.65
N THR A 4 5.04 6.16 15.55
CA THR A 4 5.06 6.77 14.23
C THR A 4 4.18 5.95 13.29
N LYS A 5 3.79 6.53 12.15
CA LYS A 5 3.17 5.75 11.07
C LYS A 5 4.12 4.62 10.65
N LYS A 6 3.56 3.51 10.17
CA LYS A 6 4.32 2.39 9.64
C LYS A 6 3.99 2.18 8.17
N THR A 7 4.99 1.83 7.38
CA THR A 7 4.76 1.26 6.06
C THR A 7 4.76 -0.25 6.13
N VAL A 8 3.96 -0.87 5.27
CA VAL A 8 3.96 -2.30 5.00
C VAL A 8 4.25 -2.46 3.50
N ASN A 9 5.26 -3.25 3.17
CA ASN A 9 5.56 -3.64 1.80
C ASN A 9 5.65 -5.15 1.73
N PHE A 10 5.03 -5.76 0.73
CA PHE A 10 5.08 -7.21 0.57
C PHE A 10 5.34 -7.63 -0.88
N ASP A 11 5.77 -8.88 -1.04
CA ASP A 11 5.85 -9.52 -2.35
C ASP A 11 5.30 -10.93 -2.26
N LEU A 12 4.63 -11.38 -3.31
CA LEU A 12 3.98 -12.69 -3.39
C LEU A 12 4.57 -13.48 -4.57
N ASP A 13 4.73 -14.79 -4.39
CA ASP A 13 5.12 -15.67 -5.47
C ASP A 13 3.93 -15.96 -6.39
N THR A 14 3.99 -15.45 -7.63
CA THR A 14 2.95 -15.66 -8.64
C THR A 14 2.69 -17.14 -8.97
N ASN A 15 3.71 -17.99 -8.96
CA ASN A 15 3.53 -19.42 -9.25
C ASN A 15 2.82 -20.12 -8.09
N LEU A 16 3.14 -19.75 -6.85
CA LEU A 16 2.46 -20.30 -5.67
C LEU A 16 1.05 -19.73 -5.54
N LEU A 17 0.81 -18.46 -5.92
CA LEU A 17 -0.53 -17.91 -6.01
C LEU A 17 -1.40 -18.67 -7.02
N GLN A 18 -0.87 -18.99 -8.21
CA GLN A 18 -1.61 -19.81 -9.17
C GLN A 18 -1.95 -21.21 -8.64
N LYS A 19 -1.23 -21.71 -7.63
CA LYS A 19 -1.43 -23.03 -7.04
C LYS A 19 -2.35 -23.00 -5.81
N TYR A 20 -2.18 -22.02 -4.92
CA TYR A 20 -2.79 -22.01 -3.59
C TYR A 20 -3.88 -20.95 -3.42
N TYR A 21 -3.92 -19.92 -4.26
CA TYR A 21 -4.98 -18.92 -4.17
C TYR A 21 -6.32 -19.56 -4.60
N PRO A 22 -7.40 -19.41 -3.80
CA PRO A 22 -8.61 -20.20 -3.99
C PRO A 22 -9.51 -19.74 -5.15
N LYS A 23 -9.26 -18.56 -5.76
CA LYS A 23 -10.08 -18.05 -6.87
C LYS A 23 -9.35 -18.18 -8.21
N ASP A 24 -10.10 -18.27 -9.30
CA ASP A 24 -9.60 -18.50 -10.66
C ASP A 24 -8.55 -17.48 -11.14
N ASN A 25 -8.67 -16.22 -10.70
CA ASN A 25 -7.73 -15.18 -11.07
C ASN A 25 -6.85 -14.80 -9.87
N TRP A 26 -5.63 -15.32 -9.86
CA TRP A 26 -4.63 -15.06 -8.82
C TRP A 26 -4.38 -13.57 -8.56
N ARG A 27 -4.62 -12.67 -9.53
CA ARG A 27 -4.45 -11.22 -9.35
C ARG A 27 -5.42 -10.64 -8.32
N GLN A 28 -6.54 -11.31 -8.05
CA GLN A 28 -7.49 -10.90 -7.01
C GLN A 28 -6.88 -10.99 -5.60
N SER A 29 -5.79 -11.77 -5.40
CA SER A 29 -5.07 -11.82 -4.12
C SER A 29 -4.58 -10.44 -3.65
N TYR A 30 -4.13 -9.59 -4.57
CA TYR A 30 -3.70 -8.22 -4.26
C TYR A 30 -4.89 -7.33 -3.87
N GLN A 31 -6.06 -7.56 -4.46
CA GLN A 31 -7.30 -6.82 -4.12
C GLN A 31 -7.84 -7.25 -2.75
N ASP A 32 -7.78 -8.53 -2.43
CA ASP A 32 -8.16 -9.05 -1.11
C ASP A 32 -7.25 -8.47 -0.01
N LEU A 33 -5.92 -8.50 -0.22
CA LEU A 33 -4.96 -7.89 0.72
C LEU A 33 -5.13 -6.38 0.83
N ARG A 34 -5.39 -5.68 -0.30
CA ARG A 34 -5.69 -4.25 -0.29
C ARG A 34 -6.90 -3.95 0.59
N SER A 35 -8.00 -4.66 0.35
CA SER A 35 -9.26 -4.45 1.08
C SER A 35 -9.08 -4.74 2.57
N PHE A 36 -8.33 -5.77 2.92
CA PHE A 36 -7.99 -6.10 4.30
C PHE A 36 -7.16 -4.99 4.96
N LEU A 37 -6.10 -4.51 4.29
CA LEU A 37 -5.23 -3.47 4.83
C LEU A 37 -5.96 -2.13 4.97
N GLU A 38 -6.75 -1.72 3.97
CA GLU A 38 -7.57 -0.51 4.01
C GLU A 38 -8.59 -0.54 5.15
N LYS A 39 -9.29 -1.66 5.33
CA LYS A 39 -10.20 -1.88 6.48
C LYS A 39 -9.48 -1.76 7.83
N ASN A 40 -8.19 -2.09 7.88
CA ASN A 40 -7.35 -2.00 9.07
C ASN A 40 -6.59 -0.67 9.20
N GLY A 41 -7.01 0.36 8.46
CA GLY A 41 -6.51 1.71 8.62
C GLY A 41 -5.17 1.97 7.91
N PHE A 42 -4.88 1.23 6.85
CA PHE A 42 -3.80 1.54 5.92
C PHE A 42 -4.33 2.23 4.67
N GLU A 43 -3.49 3.07 4.09
CA GLU A 43 -3.72 3.74 2.81
C GLU A 43 -2.80 3.08 1.78
N HIS A 44 -3.38 2.69 0.64
CA HIS A 44 -2.61 2.20 -0.51
C HIS A 44 -1.79 3.36 -1.09
N ARG A 45 -0.51 3.11 -1.40
CA ARG A 45 0.37 4.12 -2.03
C ARG A 45 0.72 3.72 -3.46
N GLN A 46 1.35 2.57 -3.63
CA GLN A 46 1.73 2.07 -4.95
C GLN A 46 1.98 0.56 -4.87
N GLY A 47 1.54 -0.20 -5.88
CA GLY A 47 1.82 -1.64 -5.96
C GLY A 47 1.40 -2.37 -4.69
N SER A 48 2.36 -3.03 -4.03
CA SER A 48 2.19 -3.72 -2.75
C SER A 48 2.65 -2.92 -1.52
N GLY A 49 2.78 -1.59 -1.68
CA GLY A 49 3.19 -0.66 -0.63
C GLY A 49 2.00 0.10 -0.01
N TYR A 50 1.97 0.11 1.31
CA TYR A 50 0.92 0.71 2.14
C TYR A 50 1.52 1.51 3.29
N ILE A 51 0.80 2.53 3.76
CA ILE A 51 1.15 3.30 4.95
C ILE A 51 -0.03 3.36 5.91
N SER A 52 0.22 3.22 7.21
CA SER A 52 -0.84 3.38 8.21
C SER A 52 -1.34 4.84 8.25
N SER A 53 -2.65 5.03 8.21
CA SER A 53 -3.31 6.36 8.33
C SER A 53 -2.94 7.10 9.62
N ARG A 54 -2.64 6.36 10.70
CA ARG A 54 -2.25 6.89 12.02
C ARG A 54 -1.03 6.15 12.59
N PRO A 55 -0.30 6.73 13.57
CA PRO A 55 0.73 6.00 14.28
C PRO A 55 0.25 4.67 14.86
N ILE A 56 1.07 3.62 14.70
CA ILE A 56 0.72 2.26 15.10
C ILE A 56 1.91 1.55 15.76
N SER A 57 1.64 0.78 16.81
CA SER A 57 2.66 0.00 17.53
C SER A 57 3.04 -1.25 16.76
N ILE A 58 4.26 -1.75 16.97
CA ILE A 58 4.70 -3.01 16.38
C ILE A 58 3.82 -4.18 16.83
N SER A 59 3.31 -4.19 18.06
CA SER A 59 2.41 -5.24 18.56
C SER A 59 1.07 -5.28 17.81
N LYS A 60 0.52 -4.12 17.44
CA LYS A 60 -0.68 -4.07 16.59
C LYS A 60 -0.39 -4.56 15.17
N ILE A 61 0.77 -4.23 14.62
CA ILE A 61 1.21 -4.79 13.32
C ILE A 61 1.37 -6.31 13.42
N THR A 62 1.97 -6.84 14.49
CA THR A 62 2.10 -8.28 14.71
C THR A 62 0.74 -8.97 14.77
N LEU A 63 -0.24 -8.37 15.45
CA LEU A 63 -1.60 -8.90 15.47
C LEU A 63 -2.23 -8.90 14.07
N LEU A 64 -2.11 -7.80 13.35
CA LEU A 64 -2.60 -7.67 11.98
C LEU A 64 -2.01 -8.73 11.05
N VAL A 65 -0.71 -9.01 11.12
CA VAL A 65 -0.07 -10.07 10.30
C VAL A 65 -0.60 -11.46 10.66
N LYS A 66 -0.85 -11.73 11.95
CA LYS A 66 -1.49 -12.99 12.37
C LYS A 66 -2.91 -13.09 11.82
N GLU A 67 -3.68 -12.00 11.84
CA GLU A 67 -5.04 -11.96 11.29
C GLU A 67 -5.04 -12.19 9.77
N ILE A 68 -4.14 -11.55 9.00
CA ILE A 68 -3.96 -11.84 7.56
C ILE A 68 -3.71 -13.33 7.32
N THR A 69 -2.84 -13.94 8.13
CA THR A 69 -2.46 -15.36 7.96
C THR A 69 -3.61 -16.32 8.28
N VAL A 70 -4.53 -15.93 9.16
CA VAL A 70 -5.73 -16.71 9.51
C VAL A 70 -6.84 -16.50 8.48
N GLU A 71 -7.06 -15.26 8.05
CA GLU A 71 -8.10 -14.89 7.08
C GLU A 71 -7.80 -15.48 5.69
N PHE A 72 -6.52 -15.47 5.29
CA PHE A 72 -6.06 -15.92 3.99
C PHE A 72 -5.15 -17.14 4.17
N ASP A 73 -5.73 -18.33 4.17
CA ASP A 73 -5.04 -19.61 4.31
C ASP A 73 -3.91 -19.85 3.29
N TRP A 74 -4.03 -19.24 2.10
CA TRP A 74 -3.03 -19.26 1.03
C TRP A 74 -1.83 -18.33 1.30
N PHE A 75 -1.96 -17.34 2.18
CA PHE A 75 -0.99 -16.24 2.30
C PHE A 75 0.40 -16.72 2.69
N ALA A 76 0.50 -17.60 3.70
CA ALA A 76 1.78 -18.11 4.18
C ALA A 76 2.52 -18.94 3.13
N TYR A 77 1.80 -19.60 2.20
CA TYR A 77 2.41 -20.34 1.10
C TYR A 77 2.96 -19.43 0.01
N CYS A 78 2.43 -18.21 -0.12
CA CYS A 78 2.71 -17.33 -1.25
C CYS A 78 3.62 -16.15 -0.88
N VAL A 79 3.76 -15.79 0.39
CA VAL A 79 4.55 -14.62 0.80
C VAL A 79 6.06 -14.85 0.58
N LYS A 80 6.69 -13.95 -0.17
CA LYS A 80 8.15 -13.90 -0.37
C LYS A 80 8.82 -12.89 0.57
N LYS A 81 8.15 -11.75 0.77
CA LYS A 81 8.61 -10.65 1.60
C LYS A 81 7.44 -10.01 2.30
N PHE A 82 7.65 -9.57 3.53
CA PHE A 82 6.71 -8.73 4.27
C PHE A 82 7.51 -7.84 5.23
N ASP A 83 7.79 -6.63 4.77
CA ASP A 83 8.66 -5.69 5.46
C ASP A 83 7.85 -4.55 6.07
N VAL A 84 8.20 -4.20 7.31
CA VAL A 84 7.56 -3.13 8.07
C VAL A 84 8.61 -2.08 8.43
N ALA A 85 8.37 -0.82 8.07
CA ALA A 85 9.28 0.28 8.42
C ALA A 85 8.56 1.40 9.18
N SER A 86 9.33 2.18 9.94
CA SER A 86 8.83 3.34 10.68
C SER A 86 8.98 4.60 9.85
N VAL A 87 7.88 5.32 9.62
CA VAL A 87 7.88 6.60 8.88
C VAL A 87 7.93 7.76 9.87
N GLY A 88 9.02 8.51 9.86
CA GLY A 88 9.14 9.73 10.66
C GLY A 88 8.42 10.92 10.02
N LYS A 89 8.80 11.25 8.79
CA LYS A 89 8.17 12.28 7.96
C LYS A 89 8.05 11.76 6.52
N GLU A 90 6.96 12.10 5.87
CA GLU A 90 6.70 11.79 4.46
C GLU A 90 6.80 13.08 3.64
N PHE A 91 7.31 12.97 2.42
CA PHE A 91 7.42 14.07 1.48
C PHE A 91 6.94 13.58 0.11
N SER A 92 5.97 14.28 -0.47
CA SER A 92 5.65 14.14 -1.88
C SER A 92 6.61 15.01 -2.69
N PHE A 93 7.05 14.52 -3.84
CA PHE A 93 7.88 15.28 -4.78
C PHE A 93 7.11 15.59 -6.07
N ILE A 94 5.80 15.37 -6.08
CA ILE A 94 4.94 15.70 -7.22
C ILE A 94 5.07 17.18 -7.59
N ASP A 95 5.00 18.09 -6.61
CA ASP A 95 5.11 19.53 -6.86
C ASP A 95 6.48 19.90 -7.45
N VAL A 96 7.56 19.32 -6.93
CA VAL A 96 8.92 19.53 -7.45
C VAL A 96 9.05 19.05 -8.90
N ILE A 97 8.39 17.93 -9.24
CA ILE A 97 8.35 17.43 -10.61
C ILE A 97 7.56 18.40 -11.50
N CYS A 98 6.39 18.88 -11.05
CA CYS A 98 5.58 19.86 -11.77
C CYS A 98 6.35 21.16 -12.04
N GLU A 99 7.09 21.66 -11.05
CA GLU A 99 7.95 22.85 -11.18
C GLU A 99 9.10 22.65 -12.20
N SER A 100 9.46 21.40 -12.50
CA SER A 100 10.56 21.06 -13.41
C SER A 100 10.13 20.89 -14.87
N ILE A 101 8.82 20.98 -15.16
CA ILE A 101 8.25 20.81 -16.51
C ILE A 101 7.47 22.06 -16.93
N ASN A 102 7.20 22.21 -18.23
CA ASN A 102 6.43 23.36 -18.72
C ASN A 102 4.93 23.23 -18.36
N SER A 103 4.23 24.36 -18.28
CA SER A 103 2.82 24.42 -17.86
C SER A 103 1.86 23.64 -18.76
N GLU A 104 2.12 23.58 -20.07
CA GLU A 104 1.27 22.83 -21.01
C GLU A 104 1.27 21.33 -20.69
N VAL A 105 2.43 20.79 -20.27
CA VAL A 105 2.55 19.38 -19.85
C VAL A 105 1.87 19.15 -18.50
N VAL A 106 1.92 20.11 -17.57
CA VAL A 106 1.21 19.99 -16.29
C VAL A 106 -0.31 19.89 -16.52
N ASP A 107 -0.86 20.79 -17.34
CA ASP A 107 -2.29 20.78 -17.68
C ASP A 107 -2.72 19.45 -18.32
N GLU A 108 -1.87 18.88 -19.20
CA GLU A 108 -2.11 17.57 -19.80
C GLU A 108 -2.14 16.46 -18.72
N LEU A 109 -1.15 16.41 -17.83
CA LEU A 109 -1.05 15.39 -16.79
C LEU A 109 -2.19 15.44 -15.76
N GLU A 110 -2.68 16.65 -15.43
CA GLU A 110 -3.88 16.83 -14.62
C GLU A 110 -5.13 16.31 -15.33
N SER A 111 -5.24 16.55 -16.65
CA SER A 111 -6.40 16.12 -17.44
C SER A 111 -6.56 14.59 -17.52
N ILE A 112 -5.46 13.84 -17.37
CA ILE A 112 -5.42 12.38 -17.34
C ILE A 112 -5.23 11.80 -15.93
N ASN A 113 -5.32 12.64 -14.89
CA ASN A 113 -5.29 12.26 -13.47
C ASN A 113 -4.01 11.49 -13.04
N ILE A 114 -2.88 11.80 -13.68
CA ILE A 114 -1.55 11.29 -13.25
C ILE A 114 -1.05 12.06 -12.03
N ILE A 115 -1.35 13.36 -11.98
CA ILE A 115 -1.12 14.24 -10.84
C ILE A 115 -2.48 14.60 -10.26
N MET A 116 -2.65 14.45 -8.94
CA MET A 116 -3.86 14.89 -8.26
C MET A 116 -3.75 16.40 -8.02
N LYS A 117 -4.80 17.15 -8.35
CA LYS A 117 -5.00 18.46 -7.71
C LYS A 117 -5.13 18.20 -6.23
N ASP A 118 -4.37 18.91 -5.41
CA ASP A 118 -4.69 18.98 -3.99
C ASP A 118 -6.19 19.30 -3.90
N GLU A 119 -6.99 18.35 -3.39
CA GLU A 119 -8.33 18.69 -2.94
C GLU A 119 -8.10 19.69 -1.81
N LEU A 120 -8.20 20.97 -2.15
CA LEU A 120 -8.37 22.05 -1.18
C LEU A 120 -9.60 21.65 -0.34
N HIS A 121 -9.32 21.02 0.80
CA HIS A 121 -10.27 20.86 1.88
C HIS A 121 -10.74 22.26 2.28
N LEU A 122 -11.91 22.64 1.77
CA LEU A 122 -12.82 23.62 2.37
C LEU A 122 -13.88 22.87 3.16
#